data_AF-A0A7C4YY23-F1
#
_entry.id   AF-A0A7C4YY23-F1
#
_cell.length_a   1.000
_cell.length_b   1.000
_cell.length_c   1.000
_cell.angle_alpha   90.00
_cell.angle_beta   90.00
_cell.angle_gamma   90.00
#
_symmetry.space_group_name_H-M   'P 1'
#
loop_
_entity.id
_entity.type
_entity.pdbx_description
1 polymer ?
#
loop_
_entity_poly.entity_id
_entity_poly.type
_entity_poly.pdbx_seq_one_letter_code
_entity_poly.pdbx_strand_id
1 'polypeptide(L)'
;MTIATTSGTAPKASMNEANERDPYNNNSYGTLVDGKYKLVSLPVLDVIDFNERIIRGYEEGYGEKELPADLSLARSLVPAGTATLRDFSNISPEIPEYITENCTGCMDCVTECPDTAILGKVLSEKELEEKLQRIADPADREMYRAQWAKTKKYYDAGKKKHGDGGMFQIIIDPSKCKGCAECVTVCDDDALKMVAKTDAVMTRARKTHRLFKEIGPSNPKYISDSLLIDMMLKEETHIYVGGAGSCAGCGEGTALRMLCAATGAKYGDQWGIIAATGCNTVYTSTYPYNPYLVPWTNSLFENAPADAIGVRMRWDQMGWENRPLWCIGGDGAMFDIGFQSLSRMLA
;
A
#
# COMPACT_ATOMS: atom_id res chain seq x y z
N MET A 1 9.55 9.18 49.22
CA MET A 1 8.26 8.78 48.65
C MET A 1 8.55 7.80 47.53
N THR A 2 8.34 6.53 47.82
CA THR A 2 8.60 5.39 46.95
C THR A 2 7.62 5.44 45.79
N ILE A 3 8.13 5.53 44.56
CA ILE A 3 7.32 5.47 43.35
C ILE A 3 6.73 4.06 43.28
N ALA A 4 5.41 3.97 43.37
CA ALA A 4 4.68 2.73 43.20
C ALA A 4 4.93 2.22 41.77
N THR A 5 5.64 1.10 41.67
CA THR A 5 5.69 0.27 40.48
C THR A 5 4.28 -0.24 40.22
N THR A 6 3.62 0.32 39.21
CA THR A 6 2.35 -0.21 38.71
C THR A 6 2.55 -1.62 38.18
N SER A 7 1.57 -2.44 38.53
CA SER A 7 1.38 -3.85 38.20
C SER A 7 1.84 -4.24 36.79
N GLY A 8 2.70 -5.25 36.71
CA GLY A 8 3.09 -5.89 35.47
C GLY A 8 1.90 -6.50 34.75
N THR A 9 1.44 -5.82 33.70
CA THR A 9 0.83 -6.48 32.56
C THR A 9 1.96 -7.12 31.77
N ALA A 10 1.78 -8.36 31.30
CA ALA A 10 2.74 -8.96 30.37
C ALA A 10 2.93 -7.98 29.19
N PRO A 11 4.16 -7.80 28.67
CA PRO A 11 4.38 -6.94 27.51
C PRO A 11 3.43 -7.40 26.39
N LYS A 12 2.60 -6.48 25.88
CA LYS A 12 1.70 -6.76 24.76
C LYS A 12 2.55 -7.20 23.57
N ALA A 13 2.07 -8.20 22.82
CA ALA A 13 2.68 -8.60 21.55
C ALA A 13 2.75 -7.39 20.61
N SER A 14 3.83 -7.29 19.83
CA SER A 14 4.05 -6.15 18.94
C SER A 14 2.93 -6.04 17.91
N MET A 15 2.60 -4.82 17.46
CA MET A 15 1.72 -4.61 16.31
C MET A 15 2.30 -5.18 15.00
N ASN A 16 3.58 -5.53 15.00
CA ASN A 16 4.27 -6.20 13.89
C ASN A 16 4.23 -7.72 13.95
N GLU A 17 3.52 -8.28 14.92
CA GLU A 17 3.43 -9.72 15.16
C GLU A 17 2.01 -10.20 14.88
N ALA A 18 1.90 -11.49 14.56
CA ALA A 18 0.62 -12.15 14.41
C ALA A 18 -0.20 -12.02 15.71
N ASN A 19 -1.51 -11.81 15.55
CA ASN A 19 -2.45 -11.67 16.66
C ASN A 19 -3.80 -12.31 16.29
N GLU A 20 -4.77 -12.28 17.21
CA GLU A 20 -6.08 -12.91 16.99
C GLU A 20 -6.85 -12.35 15.79
N ARG A 21 -6.68 -11.05 15.48
CA ARG A 21 -7.34 -10.40 14.33
C ARG A 21 -6.59 -10.65 13.02
N ASP A 22 -5.27 -10.81 13.09
CA ASP A 22 -4.40 -11.09 11.96
C ASP A 22 -3.39 -12.21 12.27
N PRO A 23 -3.84 -13.48 12.22
CA PRO A 23 -3.03 -14.63 12.64
C PRO A 23 -1.84 -14.92 11.71
N TYR A 24 -1.79 -14.28 10.54
CA TYR A 24 -0.71 -14.45 9.57
C TYR A 24 0.18 -13.22 9.44
N ASN A 25 -0.02 -12.17 10.24
CA ASN A 25 0.78 -10.95 10.20
C ASN A 25 0.85 -10.30 8.80
N ASN A 26 -0.32 -10.11 8.20
CA ASN A 26 -0.51 -9.38 6.94
C ASN A 26 -0.33 -7.86 7.14
N ASN A 27 -0.89 -7.34 8.23
CA ASN A 27 -0.87 -5.94 8.66
C ASN A 27 0.37 -5.71 9.53
N SER A 28 1.54 -5.70 8.90
CA SER A 28 2.81 -5.44 9.56
C SER A 28 3.41 -4.11 9.09
N TYR A 29 4.21 -3.44 9.93
CA TYR A 29 4.92 -2.24 9.52
C TYR A 29 6.15 -2.62 8.67
N GLY A 30 6.44 -1.80 7.64
CA GLY A 30 7.50 -2.06 6.67
C GLY A 30 7.12 -1.62 5.26
N THR A 31 7.78 -2.21 4.27
CA THR A 31 7.35 -2.12 2.86
C THR A 31 6.22 -3.11 2.58
N LEU A 32 5.64 -3.08 1.37
CA LEU A 32 4.63 -4.06 0.96
C LEU A 32 5.16 -5.51 1.01
N VAL A 33 6.47 -5.69 0.85
CA VAL A 33 7.20 -6.92 1.19
C VAL A 33 7.90 -6.81 2.52
N ASP A 34 8.13 -7.92 3.21
CA ASP A 34 8.85 -7.92 4.48
C ASP A 34 10.34 -7.62 4.23
N GLY A 35 10.68 -6.33 4.35
CA GLY A 35 12.04 -5.80 4.28
C GLY A 35 12.56 -5.38 5.66
N LYS A 36 13.87 -5.14 5.77
CA LYS A 36 14.42 -4.52 6.99
C LYS A 36 13.82 -3.13 7.16
N TYR A 37 13.18 -2.91 8.30
CA TYR A 37 12.62 -1.62 8.65
C TYR A 37 13.72 -0.56 8.73
N LYS A 38 13.57 0.56 8.01
CA LYS A 38 14.47 1.71 8.10
C LYS A 38 14.03 2.56 9.29
N LEU A 39 14.68 2.37 10.44
CA LEU A 39 14.40 3.17 11.62
C LEU A 39 14.86 4.62 11.39
N VAL A 40 13.92 5.55 11.42
CA VAL A 40 14.22 6.98 11.52
C VAL A 40 13.87 7.41 12.93
N SER A 41 14.88 7.59 13.77
CA SER A 41 14.70 8.24 15.06
C SER A 41 14.82 9.74 14.86
N LEU A 42 13.68 10.43 14.80
CA LEU A 42 13.66 11.88 14.88
C LEU A 42 13.51 12.27 16.36
N PRO A 43 14.08 13.39 16.81
CA PRO A 43 13.94 13.85 18.20
C PRO A 43 12.48 14.00 18.69
N VAL A 44 11.51 13.98 17.76
CA VAL A 44 10.10 14.30 17.98
C VAL A 44 9.15 13.21 17.46
N LEU A 45 9.67 12.13 16.85
CA LEU A 45 8.85 11.05 16.31
C LEU A 45 9.67 9.74 16.30
N ASP A 46 9.21 8.78 17.10
CA ASP A 46 9.66 7.39 17.07
C ASP A 46 8.56 6.56 16.43
N VAL A 47 8.84 5.91 15.31
CA VAL A 47 7.83 5.17 14.56
C VAL A 47 7.40 3.88 15.25
N ILE A 48 8.32 3.24 16.00
CA ILE A 48 7.97 2.03 16.76
C ILE A 48 7.01 2.42 17.88
N ASP A 49 7.33 3.47 18.66
CA ASP A 49 6.41 4.00 19.68
C ASP A 49 5.07 4.43 19.07
N PHE A 50 5.09 5.13 17.93
CA PHE A 50 3.87 5.56 17.25
C PHE A 50 2.98 4.37 16.87
N ASN A 51 3.55 3.31 16.31
CA ASN A 51 2.78 2.11 16.00
C ASN A 51 2.29 1.43 17.30
N GLU A 52 3.21 1.07 18.19
CA GLU A 52 2.92 0.23 19.35
C GLU A 52 2.00 0.87 20.39
N ARG A 53 2.09 2.19 20.58
CA ARG A 53 1.33 2.90 21.61
C ARG A 53 0.18 3.69 21.03
N ILE A 54 0.42 4.48 19.98
CA ILE A 54 -0.57 5.42 19.44
C ILE A 54 -1.56 4.66 18.57
N ILE A 55 -1.14 3.99 17.49
CA ILE A 55 -2.06 3.26 16.60
C ILE A 55 -2.84 2.21 17.39
N ARG A 56 -2.16 1.42 18.22
CA ARG A 56 -2.81 0.48 19.13
C ARG A 56 -3.90 1.13 19.98
N GLY A 57 -3.65 2.32 20.53
CA GLY A 57 -4.64 3.04 21.31
C GLY A 57 -5.91 3.37 20.53
N TYR A 58 -5.76 3.78 19.28
CA TYR A 58 -6.91 4.02 18.41
C TYR A 58 -7.62 2.70 18.03
N GLU A 59 -6.90 1.61 17.76
CA GLU A 59 -7.49 0.31 17.40
C GLU A 59 -8.20 -0.42 18.55
N GLU A 60 -7.69 -0.25 19.77
CA GLU A 60 -8.28 -0.79 21.00
C GLU A 60 -9.30 0.17 21.63
N GLY A 61 -9.45 1.38 21.09
CA GLY A 61 -10.50 2.34 21.48
C GLY A 61 -10.21 3.18 22.74
N TYR A 62 -9.00 3.10 23.30
CA TYR A 62 -8.59 3.92 24.45
C TYR A 62 -7.88 5.23 24.04
N GLY A 63 -7.53 5.37 22.77
CA GLY A 63 -6.66 6.42 22.24
C GLY A 63 -7.07 7.84 22.63
N GLU A 64 -8.32 8.21 22.35
CA GLU A 64 -8.87 9.55 22.62
C GLU A 64 -8.87 9.91 24.11
N LYS A 65 -9.09 8.93 24.99
CA LYS A 65 -9.31 9.17 26.43
C LYS A 65 -8.07 9.06 27.28
N GLU A 66 -7.14 8.19 26.89
CA GLU A 66 -6.03 7.76 27.75
C GLU A 66 -4.65 8.15 27.23
N LEU A 67 -4.48 8.42 25.92
CA LEU A 67 -3.17 8.81 25.41
C LEU A 67 -2.78 10.21 25.92
N PRO A 68 -1.57 10.37 26.48
CA PRO A 68 -1.12 11.66 26.99
C PRO A 68 -0.84 12.64 25.85
N ALA A 69 -1.07 13.94 26.07
CA ALA A 69 -0.68 15.00 25.14
C ALA A 69 0.84 15.25 25.18
N ASP A 70 1.64 14.23 24.82
CA ASP A 70 3.10 14.30 24.72
C ASP A 70 3.57 14.94 23.41
N LEU A 71 4.89 15.07 23.21
CA LEU A 71 5.45 15.70 22.01
C LEU A 71 5.12 14.95 20.71
N SER A 72 4.91 13.63 20.76
CA SER A 72 4.57 12.84 19.57
C SER A 72 3.13 13.09 19.16
N LEU A 73 2.20 13.12 20.11
CA LEU A 73 0.76 13.33 19.89
C LEU A 73 0.40 14.81 19.71
N ALA A 74 1.09 15.72 20.39
CA ALA A 74 0.84 17.16 20.30
C ALA A 74 1.33 17.77 18.97
N ARG A 75 2.00 16.98 18.14
CA ARG A 75 2.42 17.36 16.79
C ARG A 75 1.56 16.62 15.78
N SER A 76 1.11 17.32 14.75
CA SER A 76 0.38 16.75 13.61
C SER A 76 1.31 15.96 12.67
N LEU A 77 2.17 15.11 13.22
CA LEU A 77 3.10 14.26 12.48
C LEU A 77 2.59 12.81 12.52
N VAL A 78 2.53 12.18 11.34
CA VAL A 78 2.18 10.77 11.18
C VAL A 78 3.31 10.11 10.39
N PRO A 79 3.91 9.01 10.89
CA PRO A 79 4.90 8.27 10.12
C PRO A 79 4.37 7.84 8.75
N ALA A 80 5.27 7.72 7.79
CA ALA A 80 4.93 7.25 6.44
C ALA A 80 4.40 5.81 6.49
N GLY A 81 3.36 5.53 5.71
CA GLY A 81 2.82 4.18 5.50
C GLY A 81 2.10 3.55 6.69
N THR A 82 1.73 4.29 7.76
CA THR A 82 1.02 3.72 8.92
C THR A 82 -0.31 3.06 8.56
N ALA A 83 -0.92 3.42 7.42
CA ALA A 83 -2.13 2.79 6.93
C ALA A 83 -1.96 1.29 6.58
N THR A 84 -0.72 0.78 6.47
CA THR A 84 -0.44 -0.66 6.35
C THR A 84 -1.02 -1.48 7.51
N LEU A 85 -1.14 -0.87 8.70
CA LEU A 85 -1.68 -1.54 9.89
C LEU A 85 -3.22 -1.57 9.91
N ARG A 86 -3.89 -0.78 9.06
CA ARG A 86 -5.34 -0.66 9.07
C ARG A 86 -6.00 -1.82 8.33
N ASP A 87 -6.96 -2.47 9.00
CA ASP A 87 -7.69 -3.62 8.44
C ASP A 87 -9.13 -3.25 8.06
N PHE A 88 -9.46 -3.45 6.77
CA PHE A 88 -10.79 -3.29 6.19
C PHE A 88 -11.46 -4.61 5.81
N SER A 89 -10.94 -5.76 6.23
CA SER A 89 -11.47 -7.07 5.83
C SER A 89 -12.96 -7.27 6.17
N ASN A 90 -13.48 -6.50 7.12
CA ASN A 90 -14.83 -6.64 7.66
C ASN A 90 -15.87 -5.68 7.03
N ILE A 91 -15.47 -4.76 6.14
CA ILE A 91 -16.38 -3.70 5.66
C ILE A 91 -17.28 -4.12 4.49
N SER A 92 -16.92 -5.21 3.80
CA SER A 92 -17.70 -5.76 2.67
C SER A 92 -17.86 -7.27 2.84
N PRO A 93 -19.03 -7.85 2.52
CA PRO A 93 -19.27 -9.29 2.59
C PRO A 93 -18.61 -10.08 1.44
N GLU A 94 -18.09 -9.41 0.41
CA GLU A 94 -17.55 -10.06 -0.79
C GLU A 94 -16.08 -9.68 -1.05
N ILE A 95 -15.36 -10.55 -1.74
CA ILE A 95 -13.95 -10.39 -2.12
C ILE A 95 -13.73 -11.00 -3.52
N PRO A 96 -12.84 -10.45 -4.36
CA PRO A 96 -12.53 -11.08 -5.64
C PRO A 96 -11.80 -12.42 -5.46
N GLU A 97 -12.22 -13.43 -6.22
CA GLU A 97 -11.55 -14.70 -6.42
C GLU A 97 -10.84 -14.70 -7.78
N TYR A 98 -9.56 -15.11 -7.77
CA TYR A 98 -8.72 -15.23 -8.96
C TYR A 98 -8.90 -16.59 -9.64
N ILE A 99 -9.18 -16.55 -10.95
CA ILE A 99 -9.37 -17.71 -11.83
C ILE A 99 -8.18 -17.74 -12.79
N THR A 100 -7.20 -18.60 -12.48
CA THR A 100 -5.88 -18.59 -13.14
C THR A 100 -5.95 -18.98 -14.61
N GLU A 101 -6.88 -19.85 -14.98
CA GLU A 101 -7.04 -20.40 -16.33
C GLU A 101 -7.42 -19.32 -17.35
N ASN A 102 -8.10 -18.28 -16.88
CA ASN A 102 -8.61 -17.20 -17.70
C ASN A 102 -7.62 -16.02 -17.80
N CYS A 103 -6.62 -15.95 -16.91
CA CYS A 103 -5.77 -14.77 -16.82
C CYS A 103 -4.84 -14.60 -18.03
N THR A 104 -4.86 -13.42 -18.64
CA THR A 104 -3.97 -13.04 -19.75
C THR A 104 -2.71 -12.30 -19.30
N GLY A 105 -2.65 -11.88 -18.04
CA GLY A 105 -1.55 -11.09 -17.47
C GLY A 105 -1.59 -9.60 -17.85
N CYS A 106 -2.75 -9.04 -18.22
CA CYS A 106 -2.89 -7.65 -18.65
C CYS A 106 -2.50 -6.62 -17.57
N MET A 107 -2.74 -6.95 -16.29
CA MET A 107 -2.54 -6.10 -15.09
C MET A 107 -3.59 -4.99 -14.88
N ASP A 108 -4.67 -4.94 -15.65
CA ASP A 108 -5.70 -3.90 -15.50
C ASP A 108 -6.37 -3.94 -14.12
N CYS A 109 -6.66 -5.15 -13.63
CA CYS A 109 -7.21 -5.34 -12.29
C CYS A 109 -6.28 -4.85 -11.17
N VAL A 110 -4.96 -4.96 -11.37
CA VAL A 110 -3.97 -4.39 -10.47
C VAL A 110 -4.09 -2.88 -10.53
N THR A 111 -4.06 -2.28 -11.72
CA THR A 111 -4.05 -0.84 -11.97
C THR A 111 -5.30 -0.11 -11.49
N GLU A 112 -6.49 -0.69 -11.66
CA GLU A 112 -7.75 -0.06 -11.26
C GLU A 112 -8.00 -0.10 -9.75
N CYS A 113 -7.34 -1.00 -9.02
CA CYS A 113 -7.58 -1.13 -7.58
C CYS A 113 -7.18 0.15 -6.81
N PRO A 114 -8.09 0.86 -6.11
CA PRO A 114 -7.75 2.12 -5.46
C PRO A 114 -6.90 1.96 -4.19
N ASP A 115 -6.90 0.77 -3.58
CA ASP A 115 -6.39 0.54 -2.23
C ASP A 115 -5.16 -0.38 -2.17
N THR A 116 -4.47 -0.59 -3.29
CA THR A 116 -3.32 -1.53 -3.35
C THR A 116 -3.68 -2.95 -2.89
N ALA A 117 -4.97 -3.32 -3.00
CA ALA A 117 -5.48 -4.61 -2.52
C ALA A 117 -5.32 -5.75 -3.53
N ILE A 118 -5.02 -5.44 -4.80
CA ILE A 118 -4.76 -6.41 -5.86
C ILE A 118 -3.31 -6.21 -6.30
N LEU A 119 -2.50 -7.27 -6.18
CA LEU A 119 -1.07 -7.26 -6.41
C LEU A 119 -0.69 -8.28 -7.48
N GLY A 120 0.33 -7.98 -8.27
CA GLY A 120 0.88 -8.89 -9.28
C GLY A 120 2.23 -9.47 -8.86
N LYS A 121 2.51 -10.70 -9.25
CA LYS A 121 3.84 -11.33 -9.11
C LYS A 121 4.18 -12.12 -10.37
N VAL A 122 5.43 -12.05 -10.81
CA VAL A 122 5.95 -12.93 -11.86
C VAL A 122 7.25 -13.58 -11.43
N LEU A 123 7.36 -14.90 -11.60
CA LEU A 123 8.57 -15.69 -11.32
C LEU A 123 8.84 -16.63 -12.51
N SER A 124 10.08 -17.05 -12.72
CA SER A 124 10.33 -18.18 -13.63
C SER A 124 9.73 -19.47 -13.07
N GLU A 125 9.45 -20.45 -13.94
CA GLU A 125 9.03 -21.80 -13.50
C GLU A 125 10.00 -22.38 -12.46
N LYS A 126 11.31 -22.23 -12.68
CA LYS A 126 12.34 -22.75 -11.76
C LYS A 126 12.28 -22.08 -10.39
N GLU A 127 12.22 -20.74 -10.36
CA GLU A 127 12.15 -20.01 -9.09
C GLU A 127 10.87 -20.34 -8.33
N LEU A 128 9.73 -20.45 -9.02
CA LEU A 128 8.47 -20.83 -8.39
C LEU A 128 8.59 -22.20 -7.72
N GLU A 129 9.13 -23.21 -8.41
CA GLU A 129 9.34 -24.54 -7.82
C GLU A 129 10.26 -24.51 -6.60
N GLU A 130 11.38 -23.77 -6.67
CA GLU A 130 12.31 -23.60 -5.55
C GLU A 130 11.65 -22.93 -4.34
N LYS A 131 10.75 -21.96 -4.56
CA LYS A 131 10.00 -21.28 -3.50
C LYS A 131 8.91 -22.18 -2.92
N LEU A 132 8.17 -22.91 -3.75
CA LEU A 132 7.14 -23.87 -3.33
C LEU A 132 7.72 -24.97 -2.42
N GLN A 133 8.93 -25.44 -2.71
CA GLN A 133 9.60 -26.45 -1.88
C GLN A 133 9.90 -25.99 -0.44
N ARG A 134 9.96 -24.67 -0.21
CA ARG A 134 10.18 -24.09 1.13
C ARG A 134 8.91 -24.04 1.98
N ILE A 135 7.73 -24.20 1.37
CA ILE A 135 6.47 -24.26 2.09
C ILE A 135 6.36 -25.62 2.77
N ALA A 136 6.42 -25.62 4.10
CA ALA A 136 6.48 -26.84 4.91
C ALA A 136 5.19 -27.68 4.80
N ASP A 137 4.03 -27.05 4.87
CA ASP A 137 2.73 -27.72 4.78
C ASP A 137 2.41 -28.09 3.31
N PRO A 138 2.22 -29.39 2.99
CA PRO A 138 1.84 -29.83 1.65
C PRO A 138 0.52 -29.23 1.14
N ALA A 139 -0.46 -28.99 2.02
CA ALA A 139 -1.74 -28.43 1.63
C ALA A 139 -1.59 -26.97 1.19
N ASP A 140 -0.82 -26.18 1.95
CA ASP A 140 -0.51 -24.80 1.59
C ASP A 140 0.34 -24.72 0.33
N ARG A 141 1.25 -25.68 0.12
CA ARG A 141 2.05 -25.77 -1.10
C ARG A 141 1.19 -25.99 -2.34
N GLU A 142 0.24 -26.91 -2.27
CA GLU A 142 -0.67 -27.19 -3.39
C GLU A 142 -1.63 -26.02 -3.64
N MET A 143 -2.19 -25.46 -2.58
CA MET A 143 -3.01 -24.24 -2.64
C MET A 143 -2.26 -23.11 -3.35
N TYR A 144 -1.02 -22.85 -2.96
CA TYR A 144 -0.24 -21.77 -3.56
C TYR A 144 0.15 -22.08 -5.00
N ARG A 145 0.54 -23.32 -5.32
CA ARG A 145 0.86 -23.77 -6.69
C ARG A 145 -0.31 -23.53 -7.66
N ALA A 146 -1.54 -23.81 -7.23
CA ALA A 146 -2.74 -23.65 -8.06
C ALA A 146 -3.08 -22.19 -8.42
N GLN A 147 -2.47 -21.21 -7.75
CA GLN A 147 -2.74 -19.78 -7.95
C GLN A 147 -1.83 -19.12 -8.99
N TRP A 148 -1.01 -19.88 -9.72
CA TRP A 148 -0.11 -19.34 -10.75
C TRP A 148 -0.60 -19.70 -12.15
N ALA A 149 -0.79 -18.66 -12.98
CA ALA A 149 -1.24 -18.75 -14.35
C ALA A 149 -0.08 -18.79 -15.35
N LYS A 150 -0.28 -19.54 -16.44
CA LYS A 150 0.55 -19.51 -17.64
C LYS A 150 -0.06 -18.54 -18.64
N THR A 151 0.31 -17.27 -18.51
CA THR A 151 -0.29 -16.17 -19.28
C THR A 151 0.36 -16.00 -20.65
N LYS A 152 -0.38 -15.45 -21.63
CA LYS A 152 0.19 -15.09 -22.94
C LYS A 152 1.35 -14.11 -22.81
N LYS A 153 1.22 -13.12 -21.93
CA LYS A 153 2.18 -12.02 -21.75
C LYS A 153 3.49 -12.46 -21.11
N TYR A 154 3.44 -13.22 -20.01
CA TYR A 154 4.66 -13.55 -19.25
C TYR A 154 5.17 -14.95 -19.57
N TYR A 155 4.28 -15.92 -19.83
CA TYR A 155 4.68 -17.30 -20.08
C TYR A 155 5.07 -17.53 -21.54
N ASP A 156 4.15 -17.30 -22.49
CA ASP A 156 4.39 -17.60 -23.90
C ASP A 156 5.44 -16.66 -24.52
N ALA A 157 5.30 -15.35 -24.29
CA ALA A 157 6.30 -14.38 -24.74
C ALA A 157 7.64 -14.58 -24.01
N GLY A 158 7.59 -14.98 -22.73
CA GLY A 158 8.76 -15.40 -21.96
C GLY A 158 9.52 -16.52 -22.66
N LYS A 159 8.86 -17.66 -22.95
CA LYS A 159 9.48 -18.80 -23.64
C LYS A 159 10.17 -18.39 -24.94
N LYS A 160 9.51 -17.54 -25.73
CA LYS A 160 10.05 -17.05 -27.00
C LYS A 160 11.28 -16.14 -26.82
N LYS A 161 11.27 -15.25 -25.83
CA LYS A 161 12.32 -14.23 -25.62
C LYS A 161 13.49 -14.73 -24.76
N HIS A 162 13.22 -15.68 -23.87
CA HIS A 162 14.06 -16.00 -22.73
C HIS A 162 14.40 -17.47 -22.58
N GLY A 163 13.74 -18.36 -23.32
CA GLY A 163 13.91 -19.82 -23.26
C GLY A 163 13.08 -20.52 -22.18
N ASP A 164 12.50 -19.77 -21.25
CA ASP A 164 11.63 -20.22 -20.17
C ASP A 164 10.43 -19.27 -19.97
N GLY A 165 9.35 -19.77 -19.38
CA GLY A 165 8.12 -19.00 -19.17
C GLY A 165 8.06 -18.34 -17.79
N GLY A 166 7.52 -17.12 -17.74
CA GLY A 166 7.16 -16.44 -16.49
C GLY A 166 5.79 -16.91 -16.00
N MET A 167 5.75 -17.54 -14.83
CA MET A 167 4.54 -17.86 -14.09
C MET A 167 4.02 -16.61 -13.41
N PHE A 168 2.72 -16.32 -13.58
CA PHE A 168 2.12 -15.07 -13.11
C PHE A 168 1.00 -15.31 -12.08
N GLN A 169 0.94 -14.50 -11.05
CA GLN A 169 -0.08 -14.57 -10.01
C GLN A 169 -0.71 -13.20 -9.76
N ILE A 170 -2.03 -13.20 -9.55
CA ILE A 170 -2.75 -12.12 -8.87
C ILE A 170 -2.96 -12.52 -7.40
N ILE A 171 -2.65 -11.59 -6.51
CA ILE A 171 -2.78 -11.74 -5.06
C ILE A 171 -3.78 -10.70 -4.57
N ILE A 172 -4.70 -11.13 -3.71
CA ILE A 172 -5.68 -10.25 -3.08
C ILE A 172 -5.29 -10.08 -1.62
N ASP A 173 -4.99 -8.84 -1.20
CA ASP A 173 -4.84 -8.47 0.20
C ASP A 173 -6.24 -8.28 0.81
N PRO A 174 -6.70 -9.22 1.67
CA PRO A 174 -8.02 -9.12 2.27
C PRO A 174 -8.16 -7.95 3.25
N SER A 175 -7.04 -7.43 3.78
CA SER A 175 -7.04 -6.32 4.73
C SER A 175 -7.24 -4.97 4.06
N LYS A 176 -6.88 -4.83 2.77
CA LYS A 176 -7.08 -3.58 2.01
C LYS A 176 -8.27 -3.67 1.07
N CYS A 177 -8.73 -4.87 0.74
CA CYS A 177 -9.85 -5.05 -0.16
C CYS A 177 -11.18 -4.60 0.46
N LYS A 178 -11.75 -3.53 -0.09
CA LYS A 178 -13.05 -2.99 0.27
C LYS A 178 -14.23 -3.61 -0.47
N GLY A 179 -13.97 -4.57 -1.37
CA GLY A 179 -15.02 -5.25 -2.14
C GLY A 179 -15.78 -4.35 -3.13
N CYS A 180 -15.08 -3.39 -3.75
CA CYS A 180 -15.68 -2.46 -4.72
C CYS A 180 -15.95 -3.07 -6.11
N ALA A 181 -15.37 -4.25 -6.39
CA ALA A 181 -15.47 -4.96 -7.67
C ALA A 181 -14.86 -4.28 -8.91
N GLU A 182 -14.20 -3.11 -8.81
CA GLU A 182 -13.53 -2.47 -9.97
C GLU A 182 -12.58 -3.42 -10.72
N CYS A 183 -11.79 -4.20 -9.98
CA CYS A 183 -10.89 -5.22 -10.53
C CYS A 183 -11.61 -6.34 -11.31
N VAL A 184 -12.85 -6.66 -10.96
CA VAL A 184 -13.69 -7.62 -11.67
C VAL A 184 -14.31 -6.95 -12.89
N THR A 185 -14.83 -5.74 -12.73
CA THR A 185 -15.47 -4.98 -13.81
C THR A 185 -14.53 -4.68 -14.97
N VAL A 186 -13.25 -4.40 -14.69
CA VAL A 186 -12.25 -4.14 -15.74
C VAL A 186 -11.69 -5.43 -16.37
N CYS A 187 -12.01 -6.61 -15.84
CA CYS A 187 -11.46 -7.86 -16.33
C CYS A 187 -12.26 -8.40 -17.52
N ASP A 188 -11.79 -8.13 -18.73
CA ASP A 188 -12.43 -8.60 -19.98
C ASP A 188 -12.35 -10.12 -20.19
N ASP A 189 -11.50 -10.82 -19.43
CA ASP A 189 -11.25 -12.25 -19.58
C ASP A 189 -11.97 -13.12 -18.53
N ASP A 190 -12.81 -12.55 -17.66
CA ASP A 190 -13.44 -13.27 -16.53
C ASP A 190 -12.43 -14.00 -15.63
N ALA A 191 -11.23 -13.43 -15.45
CA ALA A 191 -10.19 -13.97 -14.59
C ALA A 191 -10.38 -13.60 -13.11
N LEU A 192 -11.36 -12.76 -12.81
CA LEU A 192 -11.75 -12.38 -11.45
C LEU A 192 -13.27 -12.41 -11.34
N LYS A 193 -13.78 -12.86 -10.20
CA LYS A 193 -15.21 -12.78 -9.85
C LYS A 193 -15.40 -12.45 -8.38
N MET A 194 -16.45 -11.72 -8.03
CA MET A 194 -16.79 -11.51 -6.63
C MET A 194 -17.35 -12.80 -6.02
N VAL A 195 -16.88 -13.15 -4.82
CA VAL A 195 -17.38 -14.29 -4.04
C VAL A 195 -17.63 -13.86 -2.59
N ALA A 196 -18.54 -14.55 -1.91
CA ALA A 196 -18.78 -14.35 -0.49
C ALA A 196 -17.54 -14.67 0.36
N LYS A 197 -17.27 -13.83 1.37
CA LYS A 197 -16.22 -14.05 2.37
C LYS A 197 -16.62 -15.14 3.35
N THR A 198 -16.25 -16.37 3.04
CA THR A 198 -16.29 -17.49 3.99
C THR A 198 -14.97 -17.60 4.75
N ASP A 199 -14.95 -18.29 5.89
CA ASP A 199 -13.72 -18.53 6.65
C ASP A 199 -12.63 -19.19 5.81
N ALA A 200 -13.01 -20.13 4.93
CA ALA A 200 -12.09 -20.79 4.02
C ALA A 200 -11.50 -19.81 2.99
N VAL A 201 -12.33 -18.95 2.38
CA VAL A 201 -11.89 -17.94 1.41
C VAL A 201 -10.94 -16.94 2.07
N MET A 202 -11.30 -16.43 3.25
CA MET A 202 -10.50 -15.45 3.96
C MET A 202 -9.19 -16.04 4.50
N THR A 203 -9.20 -17.27 4.99
CA THR A 203 -7.98 -17.99 5.40
C THR A 203 -7.02 -18.16 4.23
N ARG A 204 -7.54 -18.61 3.08
CA ARG A 204 -6.75 -18.73 1.84
C ARG A 204 -6.16 -17.39 1.42
N ALA A 205 -6.95 -16.32 1.39
CA ALA A 205 -6.49 -14.98 1.00
C ALA A 205 -5.38 -14.47 1.92
N ARG A 206 -5.56 -14.58 3.25
CA ARG A 206 -4.54 -14.18 4.24
C ARG A 206 -3.24 -14.98 4.10
N LYS A 207 -3.31 -16.31 3.93
CA LYS A 207 -2.12 -17.13 3.69
C LYS A 207 -1.40 -16.75 2.40
N THR A 208 -2.16 -16.51 1.33
CA THR A 208 -1.61 -16.14 0.02
C THR A 208 -0.92 -14.78 0.07
N HIS A 209 -1.55 -13.79 0.70
CA HIS A 209 -0.95 -12.48 0.88
C HIS A 209 0.31 -12.56 1.77
N ARG A 210 0.29 -13.33 2.86
CA ARG A 210 1.50 -13.55 3.67
C ARG A 210 2.63 -14.15 2.85
N LEU A 211 2.36 -15.17 2.04
CA LEU A 211 3.35 -15.76 1.14
C LEU A 211 3.90 -14.73 0.14
N PHE A 212 3.06 -13.84 -0.39
CA PHE A 212 3.52 -12.75 -1.26
C PHE A 212 4.55 -11.84 -0.57
N LYS A 213 4.35 -11.50 0.71
CA LYS A 213 5.29 -10.65 1.46
C LYS A 213 6.64 -11.33 1.69
N GLU A 214 6.67 -12.66 1.73
CA GLU A 214 7.87 -13.46 2.05
C GLU A 214 8.57 -14.05 0.82
N ILE A 215 7.86 -14.24 -0.30
CA ILE A 215 8.41 -14.93 -1.48
C ILE A 215 9.52 -14.14 -2.18
N GLY A 216 9.58 -12.82 -1.94
CA GLY A 216 10.55 -11.91 -2.51
C GLY A 216 10.01 -11.20 -3.77
N PRO A 217 10.88 -10.43 -4.46
CA PRO A 217 10.45 -9.61 -5.59
C PRO A 217 10.09 -10.44 -6.81
N SER A 218 9.34 -9.85 -7.73
CA SER A 218 9.16 -10.39 -9.08
C SER A 218 10.51 -10.58 -9.79
N ASN A 219 10.59 -11.55 -10.69
CA ASN A 219 11.78 -11.75 -11.51
C ASN A 219 11.85 -10.63 -12.59
N PRO A 220 12.90 -9.79 -12.57
CA PRO A 220 13.02 -8.63 -13.46
C PRO A 220 13.12 -9.01 -14.93
N LYS A 221 13.50 -10.25 -15.25
CA LYS A 221 13.57 -10.77 -16.63
C LYS A 221 12.24 -10.66 -17.36
N TYR A 222 11.12 -10.77 -16.64
CA TYR A 222 9.77 -10.75 -17.21
C TYR A 222 9.07 -9.38 -17.11
N ILE A 223 9.75 -8.38 -16.56
CA ILE A 223 9.22 -7.02 -16.40
C ILE A 223 9.73 -6.15 -17.53
N SER A 224 8.82 -5.50 -18.26
CA SER A 224 9.17 -4.57 -19.33
C SER A 224 9.09 -3.12 -18.86
N ASP A 225 10.22 -2.40 -18.85
CA ASP A 225 10.23 -0.95 -18.57
C ASP A 225 9.50 -0.13 -19.65
N SER A 226 9.23 -0.71 -20.82
CA SER A 226 8.45 -0.06 -21.89
C SER A 226 6.94 -0.21 -21.70
N LEU A 227 6.49 -1.12 -20.82
CA LEU A 227 5.09 -1.30 -20.49
C LEU A 227 4.85 -0.71 -19.11
N LEU A 228 4.27 0.49 -19.05
CA LEU A 228 4.06 1.21 -17.78
C LEU A 228 3.28 0.38 -16.76
N ILE A 229 2.38 -0.49 -17.23
CA ILE A 229 1.59 -1.38 -16.37
C ILE A 229 2.46 -2.37 -15.58
N ASP A 230 3.63 -2.76 -16.12
CA ASP A 230 4.55 -3.69 -15.45
C ASP A 230 5.31 -3.05 -14.29
N MET A 231 5.25 -1.72 -14.14
CA MET A 231 5.85 -1.06 -12.97
C MET A 231 5.25 -1.62 -11.68
N MET A 232 3.96 -1.97 -11.69
CA MET A 232 3.27 -2.56 -10.54
C MET A 232 3.69 -4.00 -10.20
N LEU A 233 4.59 -4.61 -10.98
CA LEU A 233 5.26 -5.87 -10.61
C LEU A 233 6.50 -5.63 -9.74
N LYS A 234 6.95 -4.37 -9.62
CA LYS A 234 8.09 -3.97 -8.80
C LYS A 234 7.60 -3.48 -7.44
N GLU A 235 7.99 -4.15 -6.38
CA GLU A 235 7.48 -3.86 -5.04
C GLU A 235 7.89 -2.45 -4.56
N GLU A 236 9.03 -1.94 -5.04
CA GLU A 236 9.49 -0.58 -4.78
C GLU A 236 8.57 0.53 -5.33
N THR A 237 7.68 0.23 -6.29
CA THR A 237 6.73 1.22 -6.81
C THR A 237 5.44 1.28 -6.00
N HIS A 238 5.26 0.42 -4.99
CA HIS A 238 4.10 0.44 -4.10
C HIS A 238 4.26 1.53 -3.03
N ILE A 239 4.51 2.77 -3.48
CA ILE A 239 4.67 3.96 -2.64
C ILE A 239 3.38 4.33 -1.91
N TYR A 240 2.23 3.85 -2.41
CA TYR A 240 0.94 3.95 -1.74
C TYR A 240 0.56 2.56 -1.21
N VAL A 241 0.58 2.36 0.12
CA VAL A 241 0.44 1.03 0.74
C VAL A 241 -1.01 0.54 0.85
N GLY A 242 -1.97 1.36 0.44
CA GLY A 242 -3.38 1.08 0.70
C GLY A 242 -3.79 1.47 2.13
N GLY A 243 -4.95 0.98 2.56
CA GLY A 243 -5.44 1.22 3.93
C GLY A 243 -5.94 2.65 4.16
N ALA A 244 -6.13 3.41 3.08
CA ALA A 244 -6.69 4.74 3.17
C ALA A 244 -8.20 4.69 3.44
N GLY A 245 -8.74 5.69 4.12
CA GLY A 245 -10.16 5.75 4.53
C GLY A 245 -11.15 6.07 3.40
N SER A 246 -10.80 5.84 2.14
CA SER A 246 -11.61 6.25 0.97
C SER A 246 -12.83 5.34 0.80
N CYS A 247 -13.82 5.82 0.05
CA CYS A 247 -14.96 5.00 -0.37
C CYS A 247 -14.52 3.79 -1.19
N ALA A 248 -15.32 2.73 -1.20
CA ALA A 248 -15.12 1.59 -2.09
C ALA A 248 -15.25 2.07 -3.55
N GLY A 249 -14.23 1.81 -4.39
CA GLY A 249 -14.21 2.22 -5.81
C GLY A 249 -13.80 3.69 -6.03
N CYS A 250 -13.07 4.29 -5.09
CA CYS A 250 -12.68 5.70 -5.20
C CYS A 250 -11.69 5.94 -6.37
N GLY A 251 -12.15 6.59 -7.43
CA GLY A 251 -11.30 6.94 -8.59
C GLY A 251 -10.14 7.88 -8.27
N GLU A 252 -10.29 8.80 -7.29
CA GLU A 252 -9.17 9.64 -6.81
C GLU A 252 -8.08 8.76 -6.16
N GLY A 253 -8.47 7.71 -5.44
CA GLY A 253 -7.55 6.71 -4.88
C GLY A 253 -6.73 6.00 -5.95
N THR A 254 -7.39 5.51 -7.01
CA THR A 254 -6.72 4.88 -8.15
C THR A 254 -5.72 5.84 -8.81
N ALA A 255 -6.14 7.08 -9.08
CA ALA A 255 -5.29 8.09 -9.70
C ALA A 255 -4.06 8.42 -8.85
N LEU A 256 -4.22 8.67 -7.55
CA LEU A 256 -3.11 8.97 -6.64
C LEU A 256 -2.17 7.77 -6.46
N ARG A 257 -2.72 6.56 -6.35
CA ARG A 257 -1.92 5.33 -6.25
C ARG A 257 -1.05 5.13 -7.50
N MET A 258 -1.61 5.35 -8.69
CA MET A 258 -0.86 5.25 -9.95
C MET A 258 0.13 6.40 -10.14
N LEU A 259 -0.19 7.62 -9.69
CA LEU A 259 0.76 8.74 -9.64
C LEU A 259 1.96 8.40 -8.74
N CYS A 260 1.71 7.81 -7.57
CA CYS A 260 2.73 7.34 -6.66
C CYS A 260 3.60 6.26 -7.29
N ALA A 261 3.01 5.28 -7.97
CA ALA A 261 3.74 4.22 -8.66
C ALA A 261 4.60 4.75 -9.80
N ALA A 262 4.05 5.60 -10.67
CA ALA A 262 4.77 6.19 -11.79
C ALA A 262 5.93 7.08 -11.33
N THR A 263 5.70 7.90 -10.30
CA THR A 263 6.76 8.75 -9.73
C THR A 263 7.81 7.89 -9.03
N GLY A 264 7.40 6.88 -8.26
CA GLY A 264 8.28 5.94 -7.58
C GLY A 264 9.15 5.13 -8.54
N ALA A 265 8.60 4.69 -9.68
CA ALA A 265 9.34 3.96 -10.70
C ALA A 265 10.52 4.76 -11.28
N LYS A 266 10.43 6.10 -11.28
CA LYS A 266 11.46 6.99 -11.81
C LYS A 266 12.37 7.60 -10.75
N TYR A 267 11.83 7.93 -9.58
CA TYR A 267 12.52 8.71 -8.55
C TYR A 267 12.67 7.99 -7.20
N GLY A 268 12.21 6.74 -7.08
CA GLY A 268 12.20 6.00 -5.82
C GLY A 268 11.38 6.73 -4.77
N ASP A 269 11.97 6.97 -3.60
CA ASP A 269 11.39 7.72 -2.48
C ASP A 269 11.86 9.19 -2.42
N GLN A 270 12.57 9.68 -3.44
CA GLN A 270 13.21 11.01 -3.45
C GLN A 270 12.32 12.10 -4.08
N TRP A 271 11.07 12.20 -3.60
CA TRP A 271 10.06 13.16 -4.05
C TRP A 271 9.02 13.39 -2.96
N GLY A 272 8.07 14.31 -3.15
CA GLY A 272 7.04 14.59 -2.12
C GLY A 272 5.73 15.14 -2.67
N ILE A 273 4.74 15.27 -1.77
CA ILE A 273 3.38 15.69 -2.09
C ILE A 273 2.95 16.83 -1.16
N ILE A 274 2.42 17.90 -1.75
CA ILE A 274 1.67 18.95 -1.08
C ILE A 274 0.21 18.79 -1.48
N ALA A 275 -0.67 18.60 -0.52
CA ALA A 275 -2.08 18.37 -0.77
C ALA A 275 -2.92 19.56 -0.31
N ALA A 276 -3.83 20.01 -1.17
CA ALA A 276 -4.93 20.88 -0.77
C ALA A 276 -5.99 20.07 -0.03
N THR A 277 -6.59 20.67 1.00
CA THR A 277 -7.68 20.04 1.77
C THR A 277 -8.81 19.60 0.83
N GLY A 278 -9.29 18.37 1.02
CA GLY A 278 -10.30 17.77 0.17
C GLY A 278 -10.48 16.28 0.47
N CYS A 279 -11.14 15.54 -0.41
CA CYS A 279 -11.31 14.09 -0.23
C CYS A 279 -9.96 13.39 -0.01
N ASN A 280 -8.94 13.64 -0.86
CA ASN A 280 -7.59 13.10 -0.66
C ASN A 280 -7.09 13.27 0.77
N THR A 281 -7.09 14.48 1.34
CA THR A 281 -6.59 14.70 2.70
C THR A 281 -7.45 13.98 3.74
N VAL A 282 -8.78 13.98 3.58
CA VAL A 282 -9.68 13.31 4.52
C VAL A 282 -9.36 11.81 4.62
N TYR A 283 -9.21 11.12 3.48
CA TYR A 283 -9.00 9.68 3.50
C TYR A 283 -7.53 9.26 3.62
N THR A 284 -6.56 10.09 3.24
CA THR A 284 -5.13 9.76 3.35
C THR A 284 -4.46 10.30 4.60
N SER A 285 -5.11 11.14 5.39
CA SER A 285 -4.58 11.61 6.67
C SER A 285 -5.61 11.55 7.80
N THR A 286 -6.48 10.52 7.79
CA THR A 286 -7.30 10.21 8.97
C THR A 286 -6.38 9.72 10.08
N TYR A 287 -6.05 10.59 11.03
CA TYR A 287 -5.17 10.24 12.14
C TYR A 287 -5.63 8.93 12.83
N PRO A 288 -4.73 7.97 13.11
CA PRO A 288 -3.27 8.00 12.97
C PRO A 288 -2.72 7.38 11.66
N TYR A 289 -3.52 7.28 10.60
CA TYR A 289 -3.20 6.53 9.38
C TYR A 289 -2.79 7.42 8.19
N ASN A 290 -1.71 7.03 7.52
CA ASN A 290 -1.21 7.63 6.27
C ASN A 290 -0.78 6.52 5.27
N PRO A 291 -1.27 6.50 4.02
CA PRO A 291 -0.92 5.48 3.03
C PRO A 291 0.36 5.78 2.23
N TYR A 292 0.93 6.99 2.32
CA TYR A 292 2.09 7.37 1.51
C TYR A 292 3.41 6.96 2.17
N LEU A 293 4.34 6.41 1.38
CA LEU A 293 5.74 6.14 1.74
C LEU A 293 6.70 7.28 1.38
N VAL A 294 6.17 8.45 1.03
CA VAL A 294 6.93 9.67 0.72
C VAL A 294 6.47 10.82 1.61
N PRO A 295 7.30 11.87 1.80
CA PRO A 295 6.88 13.09 2.47
C PRO A 295 5.58 13.65 1.86
N TRP A 296 4.59 13.84 2.73
CA TRP A 296 3.30 14.38 2.38
C TRP A 296 2.92 15.43 3.41
N THR A 297 2.39 16.57 2.98
CA THR A 297 1.87 17.59 3.89
C THR A 297 0.60 18.22 3.33
N ASN A 298 -0.25 18.69 4.23
CA ASN A 298 -1.41 19.51 3.94
C ASN A 298 -1.33 20.76 4.81
N SER A 299 -1.51 21.93 4.19
CA SER A 299 -1.65 23.20 4.90
C SER A 299 -3.14 23.54 5.05
N LEU A 300 -3.74 24.20 4.05
CA LEU A 300 -5.15 24.56 4.03
C LEU A 300 -5.76 24.25 2.65
N PHE A 301 -7.04 24.58 2.48
CA PHE A 301 -7.79 24.30 1.26
C PHE A 301 -7.36 25.21 0.10
N GLU A 302 -7.10 26.47 0.39
CA GLU A 302 -6.88 27.55 -0.57
C GLU A 302 -5.40 27.77 -0.95
N ASN A 303 -4.45 27.22 -0.18
CA ASN A 303 -3.06 27.66 -0.24
C ASN A 303 -2.04 26.59 -0.66
N ALA A 304 -2.45 25.36 -0.99
CA ALA A 304 -1.49 24.29 -1.32
C ALA A 304 -0.48 24.67 -2.41
N PRO A 305 -0.83 25.39 -3.50
CA PRO A 305 0.17 25.85 -4.46
C PRO A 305 1.21 26.82 -3.86
N ALA A 306 0.78 27.76 -3.00
CA ALA A 306 1.69 28.68 -2.31
C ALA A 306 2.59 27.95 -1.30
N ASP A 307 2.07 26.96 -0.57
CA ASP A 307 2.85 26.07 0.28
C ASP A 307 3.89 25.30 -0.54
N ALA A 308 3.49 24.77 -1.71
CA ALA A 308 4.40 24.10 -2.64
C ALA A 308 5.53 25.00 -3.16
N ILE A 309 5.26 26.28 -3.45
CA ILE A 309 6.31 27.26 -3.80
C ILE A 309 7.31 27.39 -2.64
N GLY A 310 6.82 27.54 -1.40
CA GLY A 310 7.68 27.67 -0.22
C GLY A 310 8.57 26.44 0.00
N VAL A 311 7.98 25.24 -0.09
CA VAL A 311 8.71 23.97 0.01
C VAL A 311 9.72 23.83 -1.13
N ARG A 312 9.33 24.14 -2.37
CA ARG A 312 10.22 24.11 -3.55
C ARG A 312 11.42 25.04 -3.37
N MET A 313 11.19 26.28 -2.95
CA MET A 313 12.26 27.24 -2.66
C MET A 313 13.24 26.71 -1.62
N ARG A 314 12.73 26.06 -0.56
CA ARG A 314 13.59 25.46 0.47
C ARG A 314 14.36 24.27 -0.07
N TRP A 315 13.73 23.40 -0.85
CA TRP A 315 14.39 22.24 -1.47
C TRP A 315 15.48 22.67 -2.46
N ASP A 316 15.28 23.73 -3.22
CA ASP A 316 16.32 24.28 -4.12
C ASP A 316 17.54 24.78 -3.33
N GLN A 317 17.34 25.48 -2.21
CA GLN A 317 18.44 25.87 -1.33
C GLN A 317 19.21 24.67 -0.74
N MET A 318 18.60 23.48 -0.71
CA MET A 318 19.22 22.24 -0.26
C MET A 318 19.89 21.45 -1.40
N GLY A 319 19.86 21.96 -2.64
CA GLY A 319 20.37 21.26 -3.82
C GLY A 319 19.47 20.10 -4.29
N TRP A 320 18.16 20.19 -4.04
CA TRP A 320 17.17 19.18 -4.39
C TRP A 320 16.31 19.56 -5.59
N GLU A 321 16.84 20.35 -6.51
CA GLU A 321 16.14 20.88 -7.69
C GLU A 321 15.55 19.75 -8.55
N ASN A 322 16.23 18.60 -8.60
CA ASN A 322 15.83 17.44 -9.38
C ASN A 322 14.82 16.52 -8.68
N ARG A 323 14.42 16.81 -7.44
CA ARG A 323 13.41 16.02 -6.70
C ARG A 323 12.00 16.54 -7.01
N PRO A 324 11.11 15.73 -7.60
CA PRO A 324 9.74 16.15 -7.89
C PRO A 324 8.96 16.54 -6.63
N LEU A 325 8.12 17.56 -6.76
CA LEU A 325 7.16 17.97 -5.76
C LEU A 325 5.78 18.06 -6.44
N TRP A 326 4.86 17.19 -6.04
CA TRP A 326 3.50 17.20 -6.58
C TRP A 326 2.60 18.07 -5.74
N CYS A 327 1.93 19.05 -6.34
CA CYS A 327 0.83 19.79 -5.72
C CYS A 327 -0.49 19.18 -6.19
N ILE A 328 -1.23 18.53 -5.29
CA ILE A 328 -2.48 17.83 -5.60
C ILE A 328 -3.68 18.48 -4.89
N GLY A 329 -4.87 18.35 -5.48
CA GLY A 329 -6.10 18.82 -4.89
C GLY A 329 -7.29 18.55 -5.81
N GLY A 330 -8.49 18.54 -5.21
CA GLY A 330 -9.73 18.40 -5.96
C GLY A 330 -10.06 19.65 -6.78
N ASP A 331 -11.16 19.57 -7.53
CA ASP A 331 -11.65 20.64 -8.39
C ASP A 331 -11.94 21.93 -7.61
N GLY A 332 -12.64 21.85 -6.47
CA GLY A 332 -12.90 23.04 -5.65
C GLY A 332 -11.64 23.72 -5.11
N ALA A 333 -10.56 22.96 -4.86
CA ALA A 333 -9.28 23.54 -4.46
C ALA A 333 -8.58 24.24 -5.63
N MET A 334 -8.56 23.59 -6.80
CA MET A 334 -7.71 23.99 -7.92
C MET A 334 -8.38 24.96 -8.88
N PHE A 335 -9.71 24.92 -8.99
CA PHE A 335 -10.49 25.76 -9.92
C PHE A 335 -11.27 26.88 -9.23
N ASP A 336 -11.49 26.79 -7.91
CA ASP A 336 -12.22 27.82 -7.16
C ASP A 336 -11.31 28.51 -6.12
N ILE A 337 -11.35 28.06 -4.86
CA ILE A 337 -10.82 28.81 -3.72
C ILE A 337 -9.29 28.98 -3.78
N GLY A 338 -8.58 27.98 -4.30
CA GLY A 338 -7.13 28.02 -4.48
C GLY A 338 -6.68 28.41 -5.90
N PHE A 339 -7.60 28.76 -6.81
CA PHE A 339 -7.24 29.08 -8.19
C PHE A 339 -6.26 30.24 -8.30
N GLN A 340 -6.41 31.29 -7.47
CA GLN A 340 -5.46 32.40 -7.44
C GLN A 340 -4.06 31.93 -7.02
N SER A 341 -3.98 31.03 -6.03
CA SER A 341 -2.73 30.44 -5.56
C SER A 341 -2.07 29.60 -6.67
N LEU A 342 -2.87 28.75 -7.34
CA LEU A 342 -2.43 27.92 -8.46
C LEU A 342 -1.92 28.76 -9.63
N SER A 343 -2.66 29.82 -9.99
CA SER A 343 -2.28 30.75 -11.05
C SER A 343 -0.93 31.42 -10.77
N ARG A 344 -0.60 31.72 -9.50
CA ARG A 344 0.70 32.26 -9.12
C ARG A 344 1.83 31.25 -9.14
N MET A 345 1.56 29.98 -8.84
CA MET A 345 2.56 28.91 -8.93
C MET A 345 2.95 28.61 -10.37
N LEU A 346 2.03 28.75 -11.33
CA LEU A 346 2.25 28.43 -12.75
C LEU A 346 2.78 29.59 -13.60
N ALA A 347 2.79 30.82 -13.08
CA ALA A 347 3.20 32.04 -13.79
C ALA A 347 4.70 32.32 -13.67
#